data_AF-A0A5N4C1U0-F1
#
_entry.id   AF-A0A5N4C1U0-F1
#
_cell.length_a   1.000
_cell.length_b   1.000
_cell.length_c   1.000
_cell.angle_alpha   90.00
_cell.angle_beta   90.00
_cell.angle_gamma   90.00
#
_symmetry.space_group_name_H-M   'P 1'
#
loop_
_entity.id
_entity.type
_entity.pdbx_description
1 polymer ?
#
loop_
_entity_poly.entity_id
_entity_poly.type
_entity_poly.pdbx_seq_one_letter_code
_entity_poly.pdbx_strand_id
1 'polypeptide(L)'
;MQSSAQIPGKVPGIPESPADQESRESQEQRARAALWEHYLGSLLAMVGRQVSFKLHKGVHLATHFGATDLDVANFYVSQLQTRIGVQAEALLRCSDSIAYTFKP
;
A
#
# COMPACT_ATOMS: atom_id res chain seq x y z
N MET A 1 -53.27 -37.91 -40.08
CA MET A 1 -52.08 -37.04 -40.17
C MET A 1 -52.31 -35.86 -39.24
N GLN A 2 -51.30 -35.55 -38.41
CA GLN A 2 -51.14 -34.39 -37.51
C GLN A 2 -52.10 -34.36 -36.30
N SER A 3 -51.74 -34.96 -35.16
CA SER A 3 -50.70 -34.65 -34.16
C SER A 3 -51.06 -33.49 -33.24
N SER A 4 -51.54 -33.86 -32.05
CA SER A 4 -51.78 -33.01 -30.89
C SER A 4 -50.49 -32.83 -30.10
N ALA A 5 -50.24 -31.62 -29.56
CA ALA A 5 -49.86 -31.38 -28.17
C ALA A 5 -49.31 -29.95 -27.98
N GLN A 6 -50.06 -29.14 -27.24
CA GLN A 6 -49.54 -27.98 -26.52
C GLN A 6 -48.81 -28.50 -25.27
N ILE A 7 -47.56 -28.11 -25.05
CA ILE A 7 -46.90 -28.21 -23.73
C ILE A 7 -46.29 -26.83 -23.41
N PRO A 8 -46.63 -26.23 -22.24
CA PRO A 8 -46.06 -24.95 -21.83
C PRO A 8 -44.70 -25.19 -21.17
N GLY A 9 -43.62 -24.95 -21.90
CA GLY A 9 -42.27 -24.93 -21.36
C GLY A 9 -41.94 -23.59 -20.70
N LYS A 10 -42.61 -23.27 -19.58
CA LYS A 10 -42.09 -22.25 -18.65
C LYS A 10 -40.78 -22.82 -18.09
N VAL A 11 -39.63 -22.29 -18.51
CA VAL A 11 -38.35 -22.64 -17.89
C VAL A 11 -38.45 -22.27 -16.41
N PRO A 12 -38.45 -23.26 -15.49
CA PRO A 12 -38.46 -23.00 -14.06
C PRO A 12 -37.11 -22.38 -13.69
N GLY A 13 -37.15 -21.44 -12.74
CA GLY A 13 -36.03 -20.58 -12.36
C GLY A 13 -34.69 -21.30 -12.40
N ILE A 14 -33.76 -20.69 -13.14
CA ILE A 14 -32.34 -20.84 -12.82
C ILE A 14 -32.27 -20.49 -11.33
N PRO A 15 -31.88 -21.42 -10.44
CA PRO A 15 -31.54 -21.01 -9.08
C PRO A 15 -30.46 -19.97 -9.29
N GLU A 16 -30.66 -18.76 -8.78
CA GLU A 16 -29.62 -17.74 -8.76
C GLU A 16 -28.35 -18.44 -8.28
N SER A 17 -27.43 -18.67 -9.23
CA SER A 17 -26.13 -19.21 -8.92
C SER A 17 -25.55 -18.30 -7.84
N PRO A 18 -24.82 -18.80 -6.84
CA PRO A 18 -24.09 -17.93 -5.91
C PRO A 18 -22.90 -17.26 -6.63
N ALA A 19 -23.16 -16.63 -7.78
CA ALA A 19 -22.23 -15.88 -8.61
C ALA A 19 -21.89 -14.51 -8.01
N ASP A 20 -22.61 -14.09 -6.96
CA ASP A 20 -22.43 -12.80 -6.32
C ASP A 20 -21.82 -12.90 -4.90
N GLN A 21 -21.46 -14.11 -4.44
CA GLN A 21 -20.74 -14.25 -3.18
C GLN A 21 -19.25 -14.15 -3.45
N GLU A 22 -18.71 -12.95 -3.29
CA GLU A 22 -17.28 -12.72 -3.41
C GLU A 22 -16.51 -13.61 -2.41
N SER A 23 -15.56 -14.39 -2.93
CA SER A 23 -14.66 -15.21 -2.11
C SER A 23 -13.95 -14.35 -1.06
N ARG A 24 -13.76 -14.92 0.14
CA ARG A 24 -12.94 -14.31 1.19
C ARG A 24 -11.56 -13.89 0.67
N GLU A 25 -10.96 -14.68 -0.22
CA GLU A 25 -9.68 -14.33 -0.85
C GLU A 25 -9.75 -13.03 -1.65
N SER A 26 -10.82 -12.84 -2.44
CA SER A 26 -11.02 -11.61 -3.21
C SER A 26 -11.23 -10.40 -2.29
N GLN A 27 -11.96 -10.57 -1.19
CA GLN A 27 -12.14 -9.51 -0.20
C GLN A 27 -10.80 -9.13 0.44
N GLU A 28 -9.97 -10.12 0.78
CA GLU A 28 -8.63 -9.89 1.32
C GLU A 28 -7.69 -9.21 0.30
N GLN A 29 -7.77 -9.57 -0.99
CA GLN A 29 -6.99 -8.89 -2.04
C GLN A 29 -7.40 -7.43 -2.21
N ARG A 30 -8.71 -7.12 -2.21
CA ARG A 30 -9.18 -5.73 -2.28
C ARG A 30 -8.74 -4.94 -1.05
N ALA A 31 -8.81 -5.53 0.15
CA ALA A 31 -8.31 -4.89 1.36
C ALA A 31 -6.80 -4.61 1.29
N ARG A 32 -6.00 -5.57 0.79
CA ARG A 32 -4.56 -5.38 0.55
C ARG A 32 -4.29 -4.26 -0.46
N ALA A 33 -5.03 -4.23 -1.57
CA ALA A 33 -4.90 -3.21 -2.60
C ALA A 33 -5.21 -1.81 -2.05
N ALA A 34 -6.30 -1.66 -1.29
CA ALA A 34 -6.66 -0.38 -0.67
C ALA A 34 -5.59 0.11 0.33
N LEU A 35 -5.08 -0.79 1.19
CA LEU A 35 -3.98 -0.46 2.11
C LEU A 35 -2.71 -0.05 1.35
N TRP A 36 -2.38 -0.75 0.26
CA TRP A 36 -1.23 -0.45 -0.57
C TRP A 36 -1.36 0.91 -1.26
N GLU A 37 -2.54 1.23 -1.81
CA GLU A 37 -2.83 2.54 -2.41
C GLU A 37 -2.66 3.68 -1.40
N HIS A 38 -3.21 3.53 -0.19
CA HIS A 38 -3.02 4.52 0.88
C HIS A 38 -1.55 4.66 1.30
N TYR A 39 -0.82 3.53 1.40
CA TYR A 39 0.59 3.53 1.71
C TYR A 39 1.40 4.29 0.65
N LEU A 40 1.21 3.97 -0.64
CA LEU A 40 1.86 4.68 -1.75
C LEU A 40 1.50 6.17 -1.77
N GLY A 41 0.24 6.51 -1.53
CA GLY A 41 -0.20 7.89 -1.40
C GLY A 41 0.54 8.64 -0.28
N SER A 42 0.76 7.98 0.86
CA SER A 42 1.52 8.55 1.99
C SER A 42 3.01 8.75 1.64
N LEU A 43 3.62 7.82 0.90
CA LEU A 43 5.00 7.95 0.43
C LEU A 43 5.15 9.12 -0.55
N LEU A 44 4.22 9.25 -1.49
CA LEU A 44 4.21 10.34 -2.46
C LEU A 44 4.04 11.70 -1.75
N ALA A 45 3.20 11.76 -0.72
CA ALA A 45 3.01 12.97 0.07
C ALA A 45 4.28 13.43 0.81
N MET A 46 5.23 12.52 1.08
CA MET A 46 6.52 12.85 1.71
C MET A 46 7.54 13.47 0.76
N VAL A 47 7.40 13.29 -0.56
CA VAL A 47 8.41 13.70 -1.55
C VAL A 47 8.74 15.19 -1.41
N GLY A 48 10.04 15.49 -1.24
CA GLY A 48 10.55 16.86 -1.11
C GLY A 48 10.31 17.50 0.26
N ARG A 49 9.78 16.77 1.24
CA ARG A 49 9.52 17.27 2.60
C ARG A 49 10.59 16.83 3.58
N GLN A 50 10.69 17.58 4.67
CA GLN A 50 11.46 17.14 5.82
C GLN A 50 10.70 16.03 6.58
N VAL A 51 11.39 14.91 6.80
CA VAL A 51 10.89 13.75 7.52
C VAL A 51 11.79 13.50 8.73
N SER A 52 11.16 13.25 9.87
CA SER A 52 11.84 12.88 11.11
C SER A 52 11.89 11.37 11.24
N PHE A 53 13.07 10.79 11.42
CA PHE A 53 13.27 9.38 11.65
C PHE A 53 13.71 9.12 13.09
N LYS A 54 13.20 8.03 13.66
CA LYS A 54 13.67 7.41 14.89
C LYS A 54 14.48 6.19 14.52
N LEU A 55 15.77 6.21 14.79
CA LEU A 55 16.66 5.08 14.56
C LEU A 55 16.90 4.30 15.85
N HIS A 56 17.58 3.16 15.71
CA HIS A 56 18.12 2.42 16.85
C HIS A 56 19.03 3.28 17.74
N LYS A 57 19.13 2.86 19.01
CA LYS A 57 19.91 3.54 20.07
C LYS A 57 19.43 4.97 20.40
N GLY A 58 18.16 5.28 20.12
CA GLY A 58 17.52 6.54 20.51
C GLY A 58 17.94 7.74 19.65
N VAL A 59 18.57 7.50 18.50
CA VAL A 59 18.96 8.56 17.58
C VAL A 59 17.72 9.08 16.85
N HIS A 60 17.54 10.39 16.87
CA HIS A 60 16.50 11.10 16.14
C HIS A 60 17.15 11.99 15.11
N LEU A 61 16.67 11.96 13.87
CA LEU A 61 17.20 12.76 12.77
C LEU A 61 16.06 13.37 11.97
N ALA A 62 16.27 14.59 11.45
CA ALA A 62 15.37 15.24 10.51
C ALA A 62 16.16 15.50 9.22
N THR A 63 15.59 15.08 8.09
CA THR A 63 16.27 15.08 6.79
C THR A 63 15.24 15.23 5.67
N HIS A 64 15.65 15.62 4.47
CA HIS A 64 14.73 15.75 3.34
C HIS A 64 14.53 14.40 2.69
N PHE A 65 13.28 13.97 2.55
CA PHE A 65 12.95 12.73 1.87
C PHE A 65 13.01 12.90 0.36
N GLY A 66 13.78 12.04 -0.30
CA GLY A 66 13.88 11.95 -1.74
C GLY A 66 13.03 10.82 -2.31
N ALA A 67 13.35 9.58 -1.90
CA ALA A 67 12.69 8.39 -2.41
C ALA A 67 12.70 7.24 -1.39
N THR A 68 11.95 6.16 -1.67
CA THR A 68 12.02 4.91 -0.91
C THR A 68 11.96 3.70 -1.84
N ASP A 69 12.63 2.62 -1.44
CA ASP A 69 12.36 1.31 -2.01
C ASP A 69 10.95 0.84 -1.56
N LEU A 70 10.17 0.22 -2.45
CA LEU A 70 8.79 -0.20 -2.15
C LEU A 70 8.71 -1.55 -1.45
N ASP A 71 9.70 -2.40 -1.64
CA ASP A 71 9.75 -3.75 -1.10
C ASP A 71 10.26 -3.79 0.34
N VAL A 72 11.35 -3.08 0.63
CA VAL A 72 12.04 -3.13 1.94
C VAL A 72 11.92 -1.82 2.71
N ALA A 73 11.50 -0.71 2.09
CA ALA A 73 11.42 0.61 2.72
C ALA A 73 12.79 1.16 3.20
N ASN A 74 13.81 1.12 2.34
CA ASN A 74 15.01 1.95 2.54
C ASN A 74 14.73 3.37 2.04
N PHE A 75 15.21 4.39 2.76
CA PHE A 75 14.93 5.80 2.47
C PHE A 75 16.17 6.50 1.90
N TYR A 76 16.02 7.07 0.71
CA TYR A 76 17.00 7.96 0.09
C TYR A 76 16.70 9.37 0.56
N VAL A 77 17.64 9.95 1.29
CA VAL A 77 17.46 11.24 1.97
C VAL A 77 18.60 12.18 1.68
N SER A 78 18.32 13.47 1.71
CA SER A 78 19.31 14.52 1.53
C SER A 78 19.40 15.45 2.73
N GLN A 79 20.55 16.11 2.86
CA GLN A 79 20.88 17.01 3.97
C GLN A 79 20.77 16.31 5.34
N LEU A 80 21.33 15.11 5.45
CA LEU A 80 21.32 14.34 6.69
C LEU A 80 22.25 15.00 7.71
N GLN A 81 21.68 15.53 8.79
CA GLN A 81 22.45 16.10 9.89
C GLN A 81 23.07 14.99 10.73
N THR A 82 24.41 14.97 10.82
CA THR A 82 25.17 14.10 11.72
C THR A 82 25.88 14.94 12.79
N ARG A 83 26.48 14.29 13.79
CA ARG A 83 27.26 14.98 14.84
C ARG A 83 28.53 15.66 14.31
N ILE A 84 29.04 15.23 13.17
CA ILE A 84 30.29 15.73 12.59
C ILE A 84 30.06 16.69 11.42
N GLY A 85 28.81 16.86 10.98
CA GLY A 85 28.47 17.73 9.86
C GLY A 85 27.23 17.25 9.10
N VAL A 86 26.98 17.88 7.96
CA VAL A 86 25.87 17.53 7.06
C VAL A 86 26.38 16.58 5.98
N GLN A 87 25.72 15.44 5.83
CA GLN A 87 25.92 14.56 4.69
C GLN A 87 24.91 14.92 3.60
N ALA A 88 25.41 15.27 2.40
CA ALA A 88 24.57 15.75 1.30
C ALA A 88 23.50 14.73 0.89
N GLU A 89 23.90 13.48 0.68
CA GLU A 89 23.03 12.37 0.28
C GLU A 89 23.31 11.14 1.14
N ALA A 90 22.28 10.43 1.58
CA ALA A 90 22.40 9.25 2.42
C ALA A 90 21.29 8.22 2.15
N LEU A 91 21.60 6.96 2.42
CA LEU A 91 20.63 5.86 2.45
C LEU A 91 20.39 5.44 3.91
N LEU A 92 19.16 5.58 4.38
CA LEU A 92 18.72 5.01 5.65
C LEU A 92 18.10 3.64 5.37
N ARG A 93 18.77 2.56 5.81
CA ARG A 93 18.24 1.22 5.61
C ARG A 93 17.04 0.98 6.51
N CYS A 94 16.09 0.17 6.06
CA CYS A 94 14.91 -0.18 6.86
C CYS A 94 15.31 -0.79 8.22
N SER A 95 16.39 -1.60 8.24
CA SER A 95 16.91 -2.22 9.46
C SER A 95 17.41 -1.22 10.50
N ASP A 96 17.71 0.01 10.10
CA ASP A 96 18.24 1.04 10.98
C ASP A 96 17.12 1.91 11.58
N SER A 97 15.95 1.95 10.92
CA SER A 97 14.80 2.79 11.24
C SER A 97 13.73 2.05 12.04
N ILE A 98 13.25 2.67 13.10
CA ILE A 98 12.14 2.18 13.92
C ILE A 98 10.83 2.82 13.48
N ALA A 99 10.85 4.11 13.17
CA ALA A 99 9.67 4.87 12.78
C ALA A 99 10.07 6.16 12.05
N TYR A 100 9.15 6.68 11.25
CA TYR A 100 9.28 7.99 10.61
C TYR A 100 8.00 8.81 10.79
N THR A 101 8.12 10.13 10.70
CA THR A 101 7.00 11.06 10.85
C THR A 101 7.26 12.30 10.01
N PHE A 102 6.24 12.78 9.32
CA PHE A 102 6.27 14.01 8.54
C PHE A 102 4.99 14.81 8.78
N LYS A 103 5.04 16.11 8.52
CA LYS A 103 3.85 16.95 8.57
C LYS A 103 3.21 17.02 7.17
N PRO A 104 1.87 16.85 7.08
CA PRO A 104 1.12 17.05 5.83
C PRO A 104 1.32 18.43 5.21
#